data_AF-A0AAW1PTB7-F1
#
_entry.id   AF-A0AAW1PTB7-F1
#
_cell.length_a   1.000
_cell.length_b   1.000
_cell.length_c   1.000
_cell.angle_alpha   90.00
_cell.angle_beta   90.00
_cell.angle_gamma   90.00
#
_symmetry.space_group_name_H-M   'P 1'
#
loop_
_entity.id
_entity.type
_entity.pdbx_description
1 polymer ?
#
loop_
_entity_poly.entity_id
_entity_poly.type
_entity_poly.pdbx_seq_one_letter_code
_entity_poly.pdbx_strand_id
1 'polypeptide(L)'
;MLRADANGHAKVVFVPGQGDKARTGRSFDRIVVVILENTNYADALAHPYLKSLTTLQNPTGRLLSNYHAVTHPSQPNYIAQIAGDTFGVGDDGNHADYPTPGACFLGSSAASTTGCSSTASYVRKHNPFVSFSGITSSPARCKHLVDEAALDADIAAGSVPQVAFYYPNQCNNGHDTGIAYADRWLQSWLPGKLSNVSFMNNTLLFVTFDENSGSQGNQVYAAILGFMVTNNTADATACTHY
;
A
#
# COMPACT_ATOMS: atom_id res chain seq x y z
N MET A 1 -13.25 17.25 -16.10
CA MET A 1 -12.33 17.85 -15.10
C MET A 1 -12.45 17.00 -13.84
N LEU A 2 -11.60 15.99 -13.69
CA LEU A 2 -11.74 15.00 -12.61
C LEU A 2 -11.08 15.56 -11.35
N ARG A 3 -11.90 15.73 -10.31
CA ARG A 3 -11.51 16.20 -8.99
C ARG A 3 -11.09 14.99 -8.16
N ALA A 4 -10.24 15.20 -7.15
CA ALA A 4 -10.21 14.30 -6.00
C ALA A 4 -11.65 14.11 -5.52
N ASP A 5 -12.02 12.89 -5.09
CA ASP A 5 -13.32 12.72 -4.45
C ASP A 5 -13.39 13.60 -3.19
N ALA A 6 -14.60 13.79 -2.68
CA ALA A 6 -14.86 14.68 -1.54
C ALA A 6 -14.12 14.29 -0.23
N ASN A 7 -13.37 13.17 -0.25
CA ASN A 7 -12.77 12.55 0.92
C ASN A 7 -11.24 12.36 0.82
N GLY A 8 -10.59 12.82 -0.26
CA GLY A 8 -9.13 12.82 -0.37
C GLY A 8 -8.50 11.43 -0.37
N HIS A 9 -9.16 10.42 -0.97
CA HIS A 9 -8.76 9.03 -0.79
C HIS A 9 -7.46 8.59 -1.50
N ALA A 10 -6.82 7.61 -0.85
CA ALA A 10 -5.73 6.74 -1.26
C ALA A 10 -5.75 6.30 -2.74
N LYS A 11 -4.60 6.25 -3.43
CA LYS A 11 -4.53 5.86 -4.85
C LYS A 11 -3.32 4.96 -5.15
N VAL A 12 -3.53 3.67 -5.50
CA VAL A 12 -3.03 3.01 -6.74
C VAL A 12 -3.93 1.81 -7.11
N VAL A 13 -3.63 0.51 -6.98
CA VAL A 13 -4.22 -0.62 -7.74
C VAL A 13 -3.62 -0.80 -9.14
N PHE A 14 -2.38 -1.27 -9.21
CA PHE A 14 -1.79 -1.68 -10.49
C PHE A 14 -2.17 -3.11 -10.87
N VAL A 15 -2.83 -3.29 -12.02
CA VAL A 15 -3.05 -4.59 -12.65
C VAL A 15 -1.91 -4.86 -13.66
N PRO A 16 -1.14 -5.95 -13.53
CA PRO A 16 -0.33 -6.43 -14.64
C PRO A 16 -1.27 -6.87 -15.77
N GLY A 17 -1.21 -6.15 -16.89
CA GLY A 17 -1.68 -6.62 -18.20
C GLY A 17 -3.20 -6.59 -18.43
N GLN A 18 -3.71 -5.49 -18.99
CA GLN A 18 -4.88 -5.63 -19.86
C GLN A 18 -4.49 -6.48 -21.08
N GLY A 19 -4.92 -7.74 -21.08
CA GLY A 19 -4.66 -8.72 -22.14
C GLY A 19 -4.12 -10.05 -21.61
N ASP A 20 -3.59 -10.08 -20.39
CA ASP A 20 -3.20 -11.33 -19.75
C ASP A 20 -4.41 -11.96 -19.07
N LYS A 21 -4.74 -13.19 -19.46
CA LYS A 21 -5.75 -13.98 -18.74
C LYS A 21 -5.30 -14.11 -17.29
N ALA A 22 -6.20 -13.85 -16.34
CA ALA A 22 -5.93 -14.05 -14.93
C ALA A 22 -5.36 -15.46 -14.71
N ARG A 23 -4.18 -15.55 -14.09
CA ARG A 23 -3.48 -16.83 -13.89
C ARG A 23 -3.75 -17.37 -12.50
N THR A 24 -4.19 -18.62 -12.42
CA THR A 24 -4.27 -19.30 -11.12
C THR A 24 -2.88 -19.43 -10.51
N GLY A 25 -2.71 -18.95 -9.29
CA GLY A 25 -1.45 -19.07 -8.57
C GLY A 25 -1.34 -20.38 -7.81
N ARG A 26 -0.16 -20.64 -7.25
CA ARG A 26 0.11 -21.90 -6.53
C ARG A 26 -0.63 -21.96 -5.18
N SER A 27 -0.68 -20.85 -4.48
CA SER A 27 -1.27 -20.74 -3.13
C SER A 27 -2.35 -19.67 -3.04
N PHE A 28 -2.30 -18.66 -3.90
CA PHE A 28 -3.24 -17.56 -4.00
C PHE A 28 -3.23 -17.03 -5.44
N ASP A 29 -4.35 -16.49 -5.89
CA ASP A 29 -4.51 -15.92 -7.24
C ASP A 29 -4.27 -14.41 -7.24
N ARG A 30 -4.35 -13.79 -6.06
CA ARG A 30 -4.28 -12.35 -5.89
C ARG A 30 -3.41 -11.94 -4.71
N ILE A 31 -2.67 -10.84 -4.86
CA ILE A 31 -2.04 -10.12 -3.76
C ILE A 31 -2.55 -8.68 -3.71
N VAL A 32 -2.91 -8.23 -2.50
CA VAL A 32 -3.21 -6.83 -2.20
C VAL A 32 -2.18 -6.34 -1.19
N VAL A 33 -1.49 -5.27 -1.49
CA VAL A 33 -0.45 -4.68 -0.64
C VAL A 33 -0.95 -3.34 -0.11
N VAL A 34 -0.99 -3.17 1.20
CA VAL A 34 -1.37 -1.94 1.90
C VAL A 34 -0.14 -1.39 2.60
N ILE A 35 0.24 -0.15 2.29
CA ILE A 35 1.48 0.45 2.78
C ILE A 35 1.14 1.72 3.54
N LEU A 36 1.43 1.71 4.84
CA LEU A 36 1.34 2.84 5.78
C LEU A 36 2.68 3.59 5.83
N GLU A 37 2.74 4.70 6.57
CA GLU A 37 3.92 5.59 6.58
C GLU A 37 4.60 5.65 7.96
N ASN A 38 5.94 5.61 7.94
CA ASN A 38 6.89 5.92 9.03
C ASN A 38 6.50 5.45 10.44
N THR A 39 6.64 4.16 10.76
CA THR A 39 6.42 3.68 12.14
C THR A 39 7.42 2.60 12.54
N ASN A 40 7.98 2.69 13.75
CA ASN A 40 8.82 1.63 14.30
C ASN A 40 8.01 0.35 14.52
N TYR A 41 8.62 -0.80 14.22
CA TYR A 41 8.03 -2.13 14.44
C TYR A 41 7.36 -2.30 15.81
N ALA A 42 8.05 -1.91 16.89
CA ALA A 42 7.51 -2.04 18.25
C ALA A 42 6.31 -1.12 18.51
N ASP A 43 6.32 0.09 17.94
CA ASP A 43 5.23 1.06 18.10
C ASP A 43 3.98 0.58 17.36
N ALA A 44 4.13 0.05 16.15
CA ALA A 44 3.02 -0.55 15.41
C ALA A 44 2.38 -1.73 16.17
N LEU A 45 3.20 -2.61 16.77
CA LEU A 45 2.71 -3.74 17.59
C LEU A 45 2.13 -3.34 18.95
N ALA A 46 2.41 -2.12 19.43
CA ALA A 46 1.77 -1.58 20.62
C ALA A 46 0.32 -1.17 20.35
N HIS A 47 -0.09 -1.04 19.09
CA HIS A 47 -1.44 -0.61 18.71
C HIS A 47 -2.38 -1.82 18.52
N PRO A 48 -3.60 -1.78 19.10
CA PRO A 48 -4.44 -2.98 19.20
C PRO A 48 -4.86 -3.56 17.85
N TYR A 49 -5.23 -2.74 16.86
CA TYR A 49 -5.76 -3.28 15.62
C TYR A 49 -4.64 -3.90 14.76
N LEU A 50 -3.53 -3.20 14.56
CA LEU A 50 -2.34 -3.75 13.89
C LEU A 50 -1.83 -5.02 14.58
N LYS A 51 -1.79 -5.04 15.91
CA LYS A 51 -1.45 -6.26 16.65
C LYS A 51 -2.44 -7.39 16.38
N SER A 52 -3.74 -7.10 16.35
CA SER A 52 -4.77 -8.12 16.12
C SER A 52 -4.65 -8.80 14.75
N LEU A 53 -4.20 -8.10 13.72
CA LEU A 53 -4.00 -8.67 12.38
C LEU A 53 -3.00 -9.83 12.39
N THR A 54 -2.07 -9.88 13.35
CA THR A 54 -1.03 -10.93 13.44
C THR A 54 -1.54 -12.24 14.04
N THR A 55 -2.74 -12.22 14.65
CA THR A 55 -3.33 -13.37 15.37
C THR A 55 -4.72 -13.73 14.89
N LEU A 56 -5.20 -13.12 13.79
CA LEU A 56 -6.48 -13.49 13.18
C LEU A 56 -6.46 -14.96 12.77
N GLN A 57 -7.59 -15.63 12.96
CA GLN A 57 -7.75 -17.04 12.60
C GLN A 57 -8.51 -17.23 11.29
N ASN A 58 -9.36 -16.26 10.91
CA ASN A 58 -10.23 -16.37 9.73
C ASN A 58 -10.54 -14.99 9.09
N PRO A 59 -9.83 -14.55 8.04
CA PRO A 59 -8.65 -15.19 7.43
C PRO A 59 -7.49 -15.29 8.43
N THR A 60 -6.58 -16.24 8.23
CA THR A 60 -5.43 -16.39 9.12
C THR A 60 -4.45 -15.25 8.89
N GLY A 61 -4.01 -14.63 9.96
CA GLY A 61 -2.98 -13.59 9.97
C GLY A 61 -1.65 -14.12 10.50
N ARG A 62 -0.54 -13.58 10.00
CA ARG A 62 0.82 -13.94 10.43
C ARG A 62 1.75 -12.75 10.35
N LEU A 63 2.48 -12.49 11.43
CA LEU A 63 3.51 -11.46 11.50
C LEU A 63 4.79 -11.90 10.78
N LEU A 64 5.40 -11.02 10.01
CA LEU A 64 6.78 -11.16 9.53
C LEU A 64 7.67 -10.35 10.48
N SER A 65 8.20 -11.00 11.51
CA SER A 65 8.85 -10.33 12.64
C SER A 65 10.27 -9.85 12.33
N ASN A 66 10.82 -10.19 11.17
CA ASN A 66 12.17 -9.84 10.73
C ASN A 66 12.11 -9.18 9.34
N TYR A 67 11.18 -8.23 9.19
CA TYR A 67 10.95 -7.49 7.95
C TYR A 67 11.51 -6.08 8.08
N HIS A 68 12.32 -5.68 7.10
CA HIS A 68 13.08 -4.43 7.12
C HIS A 68 12.83 -3.60 5.87
N ALA A 69 12.57 -2.31 6.05
CA ALA A 69 12.65 -1.38 4.95
C ALA A 69 14.10 -1.23 4.47
N VAL A 70 14.28 -0.81 3.21
CA VAL A 70 15.56 -0.88 2.51
C VAL A 70 16.46 0.29 2.87
N THR A 71 15.91 1.49 2.99
CA THR A 71 16.70 2.70 3.20
C THR A 71 15.86 3.82 3.84
N HIS A 72 16.46 4.99 4.02
CA HIS A 72 15.77 6.26 4.21
C HIS A 72 16.15 7.24 3.09
N PRO A 73 15.28 8.17 2.67
CA PRO A 73 13.90 8.40 3.14
C PRO A 73 12.86 7.48 2.43
N SER A 74 11.57 7.77 2.58
CA SER A 74 10.41 7.02 2.08
C SER A 74 10.43 6.61 0.59
N GLN A 75 10.63 7.56 -0.34
CA GLN A 75 10.44 7.33 -1.77
C GLN A 75 11.21 6.12 -2.34
N PRO A 76 12.52 5.93 -2.07
CA PRO A 76 13.22 4.74 -2.54
C PRO A 76 12.67 3.41 -2.01
N ASN A 77 12.05 3.37 -0.83
CA ASN A 77 11.37 2.16 -0.33
C ASN A 77 10.15 1.82 -1.18
N TYR A 78 9.32 2.81 -1.52
CA TYR A 78 8.19 2.60 -2.43
C TYR A 78 8.63 2.05 -3.79
N ILE A 79 9.75 2.56 -4.34
CA ILE A 79 10.31 2.09 -5.61
C ILE A 79 10.81 0.65 -5.47
N ALA A 80 11.56 0.35 -4.40
CA ALA A 80 12.07 -1.01 -4.13
C ALA A 80 10.93 -2.04 -4.08
N GLN A 81 9.81 -1.73 -3.41
CA GLN A 81 8.68 -2.64 -3.28
C GLN A 81 8.03 -3.07 -4.60
N ILE A 82 8.12 -2.24 -5.65
CA ILE A 82 7.48 -2.56 -6.94
C ILE A 82 8.48 -2.97 -8.02
N ALA A 83 9.76 -2.68 -7.84
CA ALA A 83 10.78 -2.89 -8.88
C ALA A 83 11.97 -3.75 -8.43
N GLY A 84 12.10 -4.05 -7.14
CA GLY A 84 13.22 -4.83 -6.60
C GLY A 84 14.56 -4.07 -6.56
N ASP A 85 14.55 -2.76 -6.80
CA ASP A 85 15.74 -1.89 -6.83
C ASP A 85 15.30 -0.45 -6.49
N THR A 86 16.19 0.36 -5.91
CA THR A 86 15.96 1.80 -5.72
C THR A 86 16.36 2.62 -6.95
N PHE A 87 17.08 2.02 -7.90
CA PHE A 87 17.70 2.66 -9.07
C PHE A 87 18.58 3.86 -8.70
N GLY A 88 19.21 3.81 -7.52
CA GLY A 88 20.04 4.90 -7.02
C GLY A 88 19.28 6.12 -6.49
N VAL A 89 17.94 6.04 -6.38
CA VAL A 89 17.14 7.06 -5.68
C VAL A 89 17.52 7.05 -4.20
N GLY A 90 17.86 8.22 -3.68
CA GLY A 90 18.28 8.40 -2.28
C GLY A 90 17.58 9.56 -1.56
N ASP A 91 16.53 10.12 -2.15
CA ASP A 91 15.77 11.25 -1.59
C ASP A 91 14.26 11.17 -1.97
N ASP A 92 13.46 12.06 -1.38
CA ASP A 92 12.01 12.20 -1.59
C ASP A 92 11.66 13.18 -2.73
N GLY A 93 12.61 13.42 -3.63
CA GLY A 93 12.53 14.41 -4.69
C GLY A 93 11.83 13.92 -5.95
N ASN A 94 11.60 14.88 -6.85
CA ASN A 94 11.19 14.56 -8.21
C ASN A 94 12.45 14.40 -9.08
N HIS A 95 12.74 13.19 -9.53
CA HIS A 95 13.90 12.93 -10.39
C HIS A 95 13.50 13.00 -11.87
N ALA A 96 14.28 13.72 -12.68
CA ALA A 96 13.96 14.03 -14.08
C ALA A 96 13.87 12.79 -15.00
N ASP A 97 14.56 11.70 -14.65
CA ASP A 97 14.46 10.40 -15.35
C ASP A 97 13.09 9.73 -15.15
N TYR A 98 12.30 10.24 -14.20
CA TYR A 98 10.95 9.81 -13.90
C TYR A 98 9.97 10.91 -14.34
N PRO A 99 9.50 10.86 -15.60
CA PRO A 99 8.77 11.97 -16.20
C PRO A 99 7.57 12.37 -15.34
N THR A 100 7.36 13.68 -15.23
CA THR A 100 6.17 14.25 -14.59
C THR A 100 4.94 13.56 -15.18
N PRO A 101 4.06 12.95 -14.36
CA PRO A 101 2.93 12.21 -14.89
C PRO A 101 2.08 13.16 -15.72
N GLY A 102 1.98 12.89 -17.02
CA GLY A 102 1.08 13.62 -17.93
C GLY A 102 -0.38 13.30 -17.61
N ALA A 103 -1.10 12.73 -18.57
CA ALA A 103 -2.53 12.36 -18.41
C ALA A 103 -2.83 11.30 -17.32
N CYS A 104 -1.80 10.77 -16.66
CA CYS A 104 -1.87 9.75 -15.60
C CYS A 104 -2.13 10.36 -14.21
N PHE A 105 -2.17 11.70 -14.15
CA PHE A 105 -2.34 12.46 -12.93
C PHE A 105 -3.83 12.69 -12.63
N LEU A 106 -4.37 11.92 -11.68
CA LEU A 106 -5.78 12.00 -11.26
C LEU A 106 -6.03 12.89 -10.04
N GLY A 107 -5.18 13.87 -9.73
CA GLY A 107 -5.45 14.76 -8.60
C GLY A 107 -4.51 15.95 -8.54
N SER A 108 -5.07 17.16 -8.58
CA SER A 108 -4.36 18.42 -8.37
C SER A 108 -3.43 18.36 -7.18
N SER A 109 -2.20 18.85 -7.35
CA SER A 109 -1.35 19.32 -6.26
C SER A 109 -2.16 20.25 -5.35
N ALA A 110 -2.53 19.78 -4.17
CA ALA A 110 -3.05 20.63 -3.11
C ALA A 110 -2.22 20.37 -1.85
N ALA A 111 -1.38 21.36 -1.62
CA ALA A 111 -0.49 21.57 -0.50
C ALA A 111 -1.01 21.03 0.83
N SER A 112 -0.07 20.43 1.57
CA SER A 112 0.01 20.50 3.03
C SER A 112 -0.58 21.82 3.54
N THR A 113 -1.69 21.70 4.26
CA THR A 113 -2.01 22.62 5.34
C THR A 113 -2.18 21.74 6.56
N THR A 114 -1.39 21.98 7.59
CA THR A 114 -1.43 21.32 8.90
C THR A 114 -2.87 21.02 9.32
N GLY A 115 -3.19 19.73 9.48
CA GLY A 115 -4.49 19.24 9.93
C GLY A 115 -5.22 18.36 8.92
N CYS A 116 -5.79 17.25 9.41
CA CYS A 116 -6.68 16.39 8.64
C CYS A 116 -8.03 17.06 8.41
N SER A 117 -8.06 17.98 7.45
CA SER A 117 -9.30 18.25 6.71
C SER A 117 -9.57 17.06 5.79
N SER A 118 -10.83 16.73 5.52
CA SER A 118 -11.28 15.59 4.71
C SER A 118 -10.79 15.60 3.24
N THR A 119 -9.87 16.49 2.89
CA THR A 119 -9.26 16.64 1.56
C THR A 119 -7.73 16.45 1.58
N ALA A 120 -7.15 16.06 2.72
CA ALA A 120 -5.70 15.87 2.88
C ALA A 120 -5.16 14.77 1.95
N SER A 121 -4.00 15.04 1.38
CA SER A 121 -3.79 15.00 -0.07
C SER A 121 -2.95 13.81 -0.55
N TYR A 122 -3.09 13.51 -1.85
CA TYR A 122 -2.18 12.65 -2.58
C TYR A 122 -0.75 13.24 -2.58
N VAL A 123 0.25 12.43 -2.24
CA VAL A 123 1.66 12.77 -2.36
C VAL A 123 2.30 11.88 -3.41
N ARG A 124 2.87 12.50 -4.47
CA ARG A 124 3.51 11.79 -5.59
C ARG A 124 4.51 10.72 -5.12
N LYS A 125 5.33 11.05 -4.12
CA LYS A 125 6.43 10.20 -3.64
C LYS A 125 5.95 8.84 -3.09
N HIS A 126 4.69 8.73 -2.65
CA HIS A 126 4.10 7.48 -2.13
C HIS A 126 3.56 6.58 -3.24
N ASN A 127 3.43 7.11 -4.45
CA ASN A 127 3.01 6.36 -5.62
C ASN A 127 4.24 6.06 -6.49
N PRO A 128 4.90 4.91 -6.34
CA PRO A 128 6.11 4.62 -7.09
C PRO A 128 5.82 4.42 -8.58
N PHE A 129 4.60 4.07 -8.97
CA PHE A 129 4.24 3.80 -10.37
C PHE A 129 4.33 5.04 -11.25
N VAL A 130 4.08 6.24 -10.70
CA VAL A 130 4.27 7.48 -11.46
C VAL A 130 5.73 7.82 -11.71
N SER A 131 6.66 7.10 -11.09
CA SER A 131 8.08 7.22 -11.41
C SER A 131 8.43 6.50 -12.71
N PHE A 132 7.66 5.51 -13.17
CA PHE A 132 8.04 4.69 -14.32
C PHE A 132 7.48 5.25 -15.63
N SER A 133 8.37 5.67 -16.56
CA SER A 133 7.98 6.17 -17.89
C SER A 133 7.17 5.16 -18.70
N GLY A 134 7.47 3.86 -18.57
CA GLY A 134 6.69 2.78 -19.19
C GLY A 134 5.25 2.67 -18.68
N ILE A 135 4.91 3.33 -17.57
CA ILE A 135 3.55 3.51 -17.08
C ILE A 135 3.04 4.87 -17.57
N THR A 136 3.73 5.96 -17.23
CA THR A 136 3.24 7.33 -17.44
C THR A 136 3.14 7.76 -18.91
N SER A 137 3.85 7.10 -19.82
CA SER A 137 3.72 7.32 -21.27
C SER A 137 2.63 6.48 -21.93
N SER A 138 2.00 5.56 -21.20
CA SER A 138 0.97 4.65 -21.72
C SER A 138 -0.40 4.97 -21.13
N PRO A 139 -1.34 5.59 -21.89
CA PRO A 139 -2.69 5.85 -21.40
C PRO A 139 -3.39 4.59 -20.88
N ALA A 140 -3.13 3.44 -21.50
CA ALA A 140 -3.70 2.16 -21.10
C ALA A 140 -3.17 1.65 -19.75
N ARG A 141 -1.94 2.01 -19.35
CA ARG A 141 -1.41 1.69 -18.01
C ARG A 141 -1.79 2.74 -16.98
N CYS A 142 -1.83 4.00 -17.40
CA CYS A 142 -2.20 5.11 -16.53
C CYS A 142 -3.61 5.03 -15.97
N LYS A 143 -4.56 4.46 -16.71
CA LYS A 143 -5.92 4.23 -16.20
C LYS A 143 -6.00 3.26 -15.02
N HIS A 144 -4.92 2.54 -14.70
CA HIS A 144 -4.83 1.68 -13.51
C HIS A 144 -4.38 2.47 -12.28
N LEU A 145 -3.94 3.72 -12.43
CA LEU A 145 -3.69 4.58 -11.28
C LEU A 145 -5.02 5.24 -10.90
N VAL A 146 -5.75 4.60 -9.98
CA VAL A 146 -7.14 4.96 -9.63
C VAL A 146 -7.26 5.36 -8.16
N ASP A 147 -8.42 5.86 -7.74
CA ASP A 147 -8.75 6.06 -6.33
C ASP A 147 -9.42 4.86 -5.68
N GLU A 148 -9.59 4.95 -4.36
CA GLU A 148 -10.27 3.97 -3.53
C GLU A 148 -11.67 3.59 -4.05
N ALA A 149 -12.42 4.54 -4.61
CA ALA A 149 -13.77 4.25 -5.13
C ALA A 149 -13.73 3.22 -6.28
N ALA A 150 -12.66 3.19 -7.08
CA ALA A 150 -12.47 2.16 -8.09
C ALA A 150 -12.19 0.78 -7.48
N LEU A 151 -11.41 0.71 -6.39
CA LEU A 151 -11.19 -0.55 -5.66
C LEU A 151 -12.51 -1.09 -5.11
N ASP A 152 -13.34 -0.24 -4.51
CA ASP A 152 -14.64 -0.64 -4.00
C ASP A 152 -15.60 -1.09 -5.11
N ALA A 153 -15.57 -0.43 -6.27
CA ALA A 153 -16.30 -0.87 -7.45
C ALA A 153 -15.82 -2.25 -7.94
N ASP A 154 -14.51 -2.48 -7.97
CA ASP A 154 -13.94 -3.78 -8.36
C ASP A 154 -14.30 -4.89 -7.36
N ILE A 155 -14.33 -4.58 -6.06
CA ILE A 155 -14.80 -5.53 -5.02
C ILE A 155 -16.28 -5.87 -5.25
N ALA A 156 -17.12 -4.86 -5.48
CA ALA A 156 -18.55 -5.05 -5.72
C ALA A 156 -18.84 -5.85 -7.00
N ALA A 157 -18.02 -5.67 -8.04
CA ALA A 157 -18.13 -6.38 -9.31
C ALA A 157 -17.46 -7.77 -9.31
N GLY A 158 -16.71 -8.12 -8.26
CA GLY A 158 -15.91 -9.36 -8.24
C GLY A 158 -14.73 -9.35 -9.21
N SER A 159 -14.26 -8.16 -9.59
CA SER A 159 -13.21 -7.91 -10.59
C SER A 159 -11.90 -7.42 -9.99
N VAL A 160 -11.70 -7.57 -8.66
CA VAL A 160 -10.47 -7.17 -7.98
C VAL A 160 -9.24 -7.74 -8.71
N PRO A 161 -8.24 -6.92 -9.08
CA PRO A 161 -7.14 -7.38 -9.90
C PRO A 161 -6.19 -8.33 -9.16
N GLN A 162 -5.38 -9.09 -9.90
CA GLN A 162 -4.45 -10.08 -9.32
C GLN A 162 -3.34 -9.46 -8.48
N VAL A 163 -2.96 -8.22 -8.78
CA VAL A 163 -2.02 -7.44 -7.96
C VAL A 163 -2.71 -6.11 -7.71
N ALA A 164 -2.63 -5.62 -6.48
CA ALA A 164 -3.13 -4.30 -6.12
C ALA A 164 -2.22 -3.70 -5.06
N PHE A 165 -1.93 -2.40 -5.18
CA PHE A 165 -1.19 -1.63 -4.19
C PHE A 165 -2.09 -0.50 -3.69
N TYR A 166 -2.25 -0.39 -2.39
CA TYR A 166 -3.11 0.59 -1.74
C TYR A 166 -2.27 1.46 -0.82
N TYR A 167 -2.18 2.74 -1.17
CA TYR A 167 -1.43 3.76 -0.44
C TYR A 167 -2.42 4.73 0.20
N PRO A 168 -2.72 4.62 1.51
CA PRO A 168 -3.63 5.53 2.18
C PRO A 168 -3.15 6.98 2.02
N ASN A 169 -4.08 7.93 2.10
CA ASN A 169 -3.71 9.35 2.09
C ASN A 169 -2.87 9.72 3.34
N GLN A 170 -2.29 10.93 3.36
CA GLN A 170 -1.42 11.40 4.45
C GLN A 170 -2.02 11.32 5.87
N CYS A 171 -3.34 11.36 5.99
CA CYS A 171 -4.00 11.19 7.27
C CYS A 171 -4.11 9.72 7.64
N ASN A 172 -4.54 8.90 6.70
CA ASN A 172 -4.85 7.51 6.95
C ASN A 172 -3.58 6.63 7.03
N ASN A 173 -2.48 7.05 6.41
CA ASN A 173 -1.22 6.31 6.41
C ASN A 173 -0.41 6.52 7.71
N GLY A 174 -0.71 7.55 8.49
CA GLY A 174 -0.06 7.83 9.77
C GLY A 174 0.99 8.94 9.76
N HIS A 175 1.32 9.56 8.63
CA HIS A 175 2.36 10.59 8.58
C HIS A 175 1.95 11.92 9.21
N ASP A 176 0.78 12.44 8.87
CA ASP A 176 0.32 13.73 9.41
C ASP A 176 -0.39 13.57 10.76
N THR A 177 -0.87 12.37 11.09
CA THR A 177 -1.72 12.09 12.27
C THR A 177 -1.11 11.15 13.30
N GLY A 178 -0.01 10.49 12.96
CA GLY A 178 0.58 9.43 13.75
C GLY A 178 -0.14 8.09 13.69
N ILE A 179 0.56 7.07 14.16
CA ILE A 179 0.16 5.66 14.15
C ILE A 179 -1.18 5.38 14.85
N ALA A 180 -1.51 6.11 15.93
CA ALA A 180 -2.76 5.89 16.65
C ALA A 180 -3.99 6.21 15.80
N TYR A 181 -3.90 7.20 14.90
CA TYR A 181 -4.97 7.50 13.97
C TYR A 181 -5.02 6.47 12.83
N ALA A 182 -3.86 6.11 12.26
CA ALA A 182 -3.77 5.09 11.23
C ALA A 182 -4.33 3.73 11.70
N ASP A 183 -4.06 3.33 12.94
CA ASP A 183 -4.59 2.09 13.54
C ASP A 183 -6.14 2.11 13.62
N ARG A 184 -6.73 3.23 14.06
CA ARG A 184 -8.19 3.41 14.12
C ARG A 184 -8.83 3.48 12.73
N TRP A 185 -8.17 4.15 11.78
CA TRP A 185 -8.62 4.19 10.40
C TRP A 185 -8.58 2.80 9.78
N LEU A 186 -7.49 2.05 9.96
CA LEU A 186 -7.38 0.70 9.45
C LEU A 186 -8.43 -0.22 10.09
N GLN A 187 -8.72 -0.02 11.39
CA GLN A 187 -9.80 -0.71 12.10
C GLN A 187 -11.19 -0.42 11.52
N SER A 188 -11.45 0.77 11.00
CA SER A 188 -12.74 1.09 10.38
C SER A 188 -12.83 0.61 8.93
N TRP A 189 -11.71 0.61 8.20
CA TRP A 189 -11.65 0.33 6.78
C TRP A 189 -11.53 -1.17 6.45
N LEU A 190 -10.65 -1.88 7.15
CA LEU A 190 -10.22 -3.23 6.75
C LEU A 190 -11.21 -4.36 7.09
N PRO A 191 -11.93 -4.37 8.23
CA PRO A 191 -12.81 -5.51 8.58
C PRO A 191 -13.90 -5.81 7.54
N GLY A 192 -14.47 -4.76 6.93
CA GLY A 192 -15.45 -4.91 5.85
C GLY A 192 -14.87 -5.62 4.63
N LYS A 193 -13.59 -5.41 4.33
CA LYS A 193 -12.89 -6.09 3.22
C LYS A 193 -12.50 -7.52 3.59
N LEU A 194 -12.04 -7.76 4.82
CA LEU A 194 -11.69 -9.12 5.30
C LEU A 194 -12.88 -10.08 5.32
N SER A 195 -14.08 -9.55 5.56
CA SER A 195 -15.33 -10.33 5.54
C SER A 195 -15.95 -10.47 4.14
N ASN A 196 -15.43 -9.77 3.14
CA ASN A 196 -15.94 -9.78 1.78
C ASN A 196 -15.28 -10.89 0.94
N VAL A 197 -16.07 -11.86 0.49
CA VAL A 197 -15.59 -12.99 -0.31
C VAL A 197 -15.01 -12.54 -1.65
N SER A 198 -15.58 -11.54 -2.32
CA SER A 198 -15.03 -11.00 -3.57
C SER A 198 -13.63 -10.40 -3.38
N PHE A 199 -13.33 -9.91 -2.18
CA PHE A 199 -12.00 -9.39 -1.84
C PHE A 199 -11.05 -10.48 -1.37
N MET A 200 -11.46 -11.37 -0.45
CA MET A 200 -10.55 -12.32 0.20
C MET A 200 -10.42 -13.69 -0.48
N ASN A 201 -11.30 -14.06 -1.43
CA ASN A 201 -11.20 -15.35 -2.10
C ASN A 201 -9.89 -15.47 -2.89
N ASN A 202 -9.06 -16.47 -2.52
CA ASN A 202 -7.70 -16.68 -3.04
C ASN A 202 -6.83 -15.42 -3.03
N THR A 203 -7.01 -14.54 -2.04
CA THR A 203 -6.23 -13.30 -1.89
C THR A 203 -5.28 -13.39 -0.71
N LEU A 204 -4.02 -13.04 -0.94
CA LEU A 204 -3.05 -12.69 0.08
C LEU A 204 -3.08 -11.17 0.29
N LEU A 205 -3.41 -10.73 1.50
CA LEU A 205 -3.28 -9.33 1.88
C LEU A 205 -1.95 -9.14 2.62
N PHE A 206 -1.17 -8.15 2.23
CA PHE A 206 0.08 -7.76 2.87
C PHE A 206 -0.06 -6.35 3.42
N VAL A 207 0.12 -6.14 4.73
CA VAL A 207 0.04 -4.83 5.39
C VAL A 207 1.40 -4.51 5.98
N THR A 208 1.99 -3.37 5.59
CA THR A 208 3.32 -2.96 6.06
C THR A 208 3.45 -1.43 6.11
N PHE A 209 4.65 -0.95 6.44
CA PHE A 209 5.05 0.45 6.42
C PHE A 209 6.19 0.63 5.41
N ASP A 210 6.36 1.82 4.87
CA ASP A 210 7.42 2.16 3.93
C ASP A 210 8.82 2.22 4.56
N GLU A 211 8.90 2.69 5.80
CA GLU A 211 10.12 2.73 6.61
C GLU A 211 9.76 2.95 8.09
N ASN A 212 10.74 2.80 8.98
CA ASN A 212 10.55 3.15 10.38
C ASN A 212 10.78 4.64 10.64
N SER A 213 10.72 5.07 11.90
CA SER A 213 10.90 6.48 12.27
C SER A 213 12.38 6.88 12.47
N GLY A 214 13.32 6.23 11.76
CA GLY A 214 14.76 6.46 11.82
C GLY A 214 15.53 5.60 12.84
N SER A 215 14.90 4.54 13.38
CA SER A 215 15.58 3.63 14.31
C SER A 215 16.53 2.66 13.59
N GLN A 216 17.57 2.20 14.28
CA GLN A 216 18.62 1.37 13.67
C GLN A 216 18.02 0.10 13.03
N GLY A 217 18.50 -0.22 11.83
CA GLY A 217 18.12 -1.42 11.10
C GLY A 217 16.84 -1.29 10.29
N ASN A 218 16.11 -0.17 10.37
CA ASN A 218 14.92 0.08 9.56
C ASN A 218 13.83 -1.02 9.66
N GLN A 219 13.69 -1.64 10.83
CA GLN A 219 12.70 -2.69 11.05
C GLN A 219 11.28 -2.11 11.10
N VAL A 220 10.37 -2.66 10.30
CA VAL A 220 8.98 -2.20 10.19
C VAL A 220 8.00 -3.34 10.46
N TYR A 221 6.77 -2.98 10.84
CA TYR A 221 5.67 -3.94 10.92
C TYR A 221 5.34 -4.50 9.53
N ALA A 222 5.09 -5.80 9.47
CA ALA A 222 4.69 -6.50 8.26
C ALA A 222 3.81 -7.69 8.63
N ALA A 223 2.58 -7.74 8.13
CA ALA A 223 1.68 -8.87 8.34
C ALA A 223 1.09 -9.36 7.03
N ILE A 224 0.99 -10.68 6.89
CA ILE A 224 0.27 -11.32 5.80
C ILE A 224 -1.05 -11.89 6.34
N LEU A 225 -2.11 -11.79 5.55
CA LEU A 225 -3.43 -12.31 5.86
C LEU A 225 -4.01 -13.07 4.68
N GLY A 226 -4.63 -14.23 4.92
CA GLY A 226 -5.32 -14.99 3.89
C GLY A 226 -5.74 -16.38 4.36
N PHE A 227 -6.65 -17.02 3.64
CA PHE A 227 -7.11 -18.37 3.97
C PHE A 227 -6.04 -19.45 3.70
N MET A 228 -5.06 -19.14 2.86
CA MET A 228 -3.91 -20.00 2.58
C MET A 228 -2.76 -19.83 3.58
N VAL A 229 -2.81 -18.81 4.45
CA VAL A 229 -1.76 -18.54 5.44
C VAL A 229 -1.83 -19.60 6.53
N THR A 230 -0.70 -20.26 6.78
CA THR A 230 -0.61 -21.29 7.82
C THR A 230 -0.66 -20.68 9.22
N ASN A 231 -1.35 -21.34 10.13
CA ASN A 231 -1.47 -20.92 11.52
C ASN A 231 -0.10 -20.94 12.23
N ASN A 232 0.49 -19.77 12.41
CA ASN A 232 1.65 -19.48 13.25
C ASN A 232 1.64 -17.96 13.49
N THR A 233 1.88 -17.53 14.73
CA THR A 233 1.79 -16.10 15.09
C THR A 233 2.89 -15.27 14.44
N ALA A 234 4.04 -15.86 14.08
CA ALA A 234 5.13 -15.12 13.44
C ALA A 234 6.00 -15.95 12.45
N ASP A 235 6.73 -15.25 11.59
CA ASP A 235 7.84 -15.72 10.77
C ASP A 235 9.06 -14.83 11.00
N ALA A 236 10.19 -15.43 11.38
CA ALA A 236 11.43 -14.71 11.67
C ALA A 236 12.41 -14.72 10.48
N THR A 237 12.00 -15.24 9.32
CA THR A 237 12.79 -15.18 8.10
C THR A 237 13.10 -13.72 7.75
N ALA A 238 14.37 -13.42 7.50
CA ALA A 238 14.81 -12.09 7.12
C ALA A 238 14.24 -11.73 5.74
N CYS A 239 13.47 -10.65 5.68
CA CYS A 239 12.86 -10.14 4.46
C CYS A 239 13.01 -8.62 4.39
N THR A 240 12.99 -8.09 3.17
CA THR A 240 13.03 -6.64 2.95
C THR A 240 11.94 -6.22 1.96
N HIS A 241 11.91 -4.95 1.57
CA HIS A 241 11.09 -4.47 0.44
C HIS A 241 11.52 -5.00 -0.95
N TYR A 242 12.38 -6.01 -1.02
CA TYR A 242 12.78 -6.65 -2.28
C TYR A 242 11.99 -7.94 -2.51
#